data_AF-A0A948ZRN2-F1
#
_entry.id   AF-A0A948ZRN2-F1
#
_cell.length_a   1.000
_cell.length_b   1.000
_cell.length_c   1.000
_cell.angle_alpha   90.00
_cell.angle_beta   90.00
_cell.angle_gamma   90.00
#
_symmetry.space_group_name_H-M   'P 1'
#
loop_
_entity.id
_entity.type
_entity.pdbx_description
1 polymer ?
#
loop_
_entity_poly.entity_id
_entity_poly.type
_entity_poly.pdbx_seq_one_letter_code
_entity_poly.pdbx_strand_id
1 'polypeptide(L)'
;GSFVCPSDTPYDKPDPAALIRFYYDESESAGTISRSIFTDGAGDPLGRTNYLGVAGFSGYIDQPSYDFFRGVFYNRSQTDFRDIADGSSHTLLFGEAMGGSLSDAEGGSGSYAWIGSGTMGTGYGLDEISGWYQFSSHHPGIIQFCMADGSVRQISIDIEINTFHYLGAMADGQTVQAP
;
A
#
# COMPACT_ATOMS: atom_id res chain seq x y z
N GLY A 1 -16.50 -11.20 2.16
CA GLY A 1 -15.44 -11.95 1.45
C GLY A 1 -14.16 -11.84 2.24
N SER A 2 -13.23 -12.79 2.11
CA SER A 2 -12.05 -12.96 2.98
C SER A 2 -10.92 -11.92 2.85
N PHE A 3 -11.11 -10.86 2.05
CA PHE A 3 -10.09 -9.83 1.78
C PHE A 3 -10.59 -8.39 1.99
N VAL A 4 -11.71 -8.24 2.68
CA VAL A 4 -12.34 -6.94 2.97
C VAL A 4 -12.25 -6.66 4.45
N CYS A 5 -11.91 -5.42 4.79
CA CYS A 5 -11.90 -4.97 6.17
C CYS A 5 -13.36 -4.90 6.69
N PRO A 6 -13.66 -5.44 7.88
CA PRO A 6 -15.02 -5.38 8.44
C PRO A 6 -15.56 -3.95 8.68
N SER A 7 -14.67 -2.94 8.73
CA SER A 7 -15.05 -1.54 8.90
C SER A 7 -15.22 -0.77 7.59
N ASP A 8 -15.05 -1.42 6.43
CA ASP A 8 -15.25 -0.79 5.12
C ASP A 8 -16.35 -1.51 4.32
N THR A 9 -16.94 -0.78 3.38
CA THR A 9 -17.95 -1.27 2.42
C THR A 9 -17.47 -1.07 0.97
N PRO A 10 -16.35 -1.69 0.55
CA PRO A 10 -15.75 -1.41 -0.76
C PRO A 10 -16.59 -1.84 -1.96
N TYR A 11 -17.64 -2.64 -1.74
CA TYR A 11 -18.60 -3.04 -2.78
C TYR A 11 -19.68 -2.00 -3.05
N ASP A 12 -19.90 -1.07 -2.13
CA ASP A 12 -20.84 0.06 -2.32
C ASP A 12 -20.18 1.20 -3.10
N LYS A 13 -18.84 1.17 -3.21
CA LYS A 13 -18.03 2.14 -3.94
C LYS A 13 -17.99 1.78 -5.44
N PRO A 14 -18.39 2.70 -6.34
CA PRO A 14 -18.31 2.46 -7.78
C PRO A 14 -16.85 2.44 -8.25
N ASP A 15 -16.64 2.08 -9.52
CA ASP A 15 -15.39 2.35 -10.24
C ASP A 15 -14.11 1.83 -9.55
N PRO A 16 -14.01 0.51 -9.30
CA PRO A 16 -12.84 -0.05 -8.63
C PRO A 16 -11.58 0.19 -9.47
N ALA A 17 -10.50 0.54 -8.79
CA ALA A 17 -9.18 0.48 -9.38
C ALA A 17 -8.82 -0.97 -9.69
N ALA A 18 -8.35 -1.21 -10.91
CA ALA A 18 -7.99 -2.52 -11.42
C ALA A 18 -6.48 -2.71 -11.54
N LEU A 19 -5.74 -1.59 -11.57
CA LEU A 19 -4.30 -1.57 -11.69
C LEU A 19 -3.75 -0.42 -10.87
N ILE A 20 -2.72 -0.69 -10.09
CA ILE A 20 -1.86 0.31 -9.47
C ILE A 20 -0.44 0.02 -9.94
N ARG A 21 0.29 1.07 -10.32
CA ARG A 21 1.65 0.95 -10.80
C ARG A 21 2.49 2.12 -10.32
N PHE A 22 3.66 1.79 -9.77
CA PHE A 22 4.78 2.70 -9.63
C PHE A 22 5.69 2.63 -10.85
N TYR A 23 6.23 3.78 -11.26
CA TYR A 23 7.20 3.92 -12.34
C TYR A 23 7.99 5.22 -12.18
N TYR A 24 9.14 5.32 -12.84
CA TYR A 24 9.84 6.59 -12.95
C TYR A 24 9.32 7.38 -14.14
N ASP A 25 8.92 8.63 -13.92
CA ASP A 25 8.54 9.56 -14.96
C ASP A 25 9.73 10.45 -15.31
N GLU A 26 10.33 10.23 -16.48
CA GLU A 26 11.49 11.01 -16.93
C GLU A 26 11.16 12.49 -17.16
N SER A 27 9.91 12.82 -17.50
CA SER A 27 9.50 14.20 -17.78
C SER A 27 9.44 15.05 -16.51
N GLU A 28 9.06 14.44 -15.39
CA GLU A 28 8.99 15.06 -14.06
C GLU A 28 10.24 14.78 -13.21
N SER A 29 11.13 13.88 -13.68
CA SER A 29 12.30 13.40 -12.94
C SER A 29 11.94 12.87 -11.55
N ALA A 30 10.85 12.11 -11.46
CA ALA A 30 10.27 11.68 -10.18
C ALA A 30 9.69 10.26 -10.25
N GLY A 31 9.65 9.59 -9.10
CA GLY A 31 8.86 8.38 -8.92
C GLY A 31 7.38 8.72 -8.90
N THR A 32 6.59 8.07 -9.76
CA THR A 32 5.18 8.34 -9.99
C THR A 32 4.34 7.10 -9.75
N ILE A 33 3.16 7.29 -9.16
CA ILE A 33 2.12 6.28 -9.03
C ILE A 33 0.97 6.59 -9.99
N SER A 34 0.45 5.58 -10.66
CA SER A 34 -0.75 5.67 -11.48
C SER A 34 -1.75 4.59 -11.11
N ARG A 35 -3.04 4.88 -11.32
CA ARG A 35 -4.11 3.89 -11.25
C ARG A 35 -4.91 3.83 -12.54
N SER A 36 -5.47 2.66 -12.83
CA SER A 36 -6.51 2.50 -13.84
C SER A 36 -7.79 2.04 -13.16
N ILE A 37 -8.89 2.71 -13.48
CA ILE A 37 -10.23 2.46 -12.92
C ILE A 37 -11.18 2.05 -14.04
N PHE A 38 -12.19 1.25 -13.70
CA PHE A 38 -13.37 1.10 -14.56
C PHE A 38 -14.32 2.27 -14.30
N THR A 39 -14.98 2.81 -15.33
CA THR A 39 -15.90 3.98 -15.18
C THR A 39 -17.27 3.74 -15.80
N ASP A 40 -17.54 2.52 -16.27
CA ASP A 40 -18.71 2.15 -17.07
C ASP A 40 -19.42 0.92 -16.47
N GLY A 41 -19.18 0.64 -15.19
CA GLY A 41 -19.71 -0.54 -14.48
C GLY A 41 -19.06 -1.87 -14.88
N ALA A 42 -18.13 -1.90 -15.84
CA ALA A 42 -17.43 -3.14 -16.21
C ALA A 42 -16.59 -3.71 -15.05
N GLY A 43 -16.28 -2.90 -14.04
CA GLY A 43 -15.60 -3.31 -12.82
C GLY A 43 -16.50 -3.93 -11.74
N ASP A 44 -17.83 -3.84 -11.86
CA ASP A 44 -18.78 -4.32 -10.84
C ASP A 44 -18.62 -5.81 -10.49
N PRO A 45 -18.34 -6.71 -11.46
CA PRO A 45 -18.15 -8.14 -11.15
C PRO A 45 -16.84 -8.45 -10.41
N LEU A 46 -15.90 -7.51 -10.31
CA LEU A 46 -14.61 -7.76 -9.69
C LEU A 46 -14.75 -7.90 -8.17
N GLY A 47 -14.08 -8.88 -7.58
CA GLY A 47 -13.95 -8.92 -6.12
C GLY A 47 -13.21 -7.68 -5.61
N ARG A 48 -13.52 -7.24 -4.39
CA ARG A 48 -12.85 -6.10 -3.76
C ARG A 48 -11.82 -6.56 -2.73
N THR A 49 -10.84 -5.70 -2.47
CA THR A 49 -9.89 -5.87 -1.38
C THR A 49 -9.67 -4.55 -0.66
N ASN A 50 -9.37 -4.63 0.63
CA ASN A 50 -8.78 -3.52 1.39
C ASN A 50 -7.31 -3.78 1.72
N TYR A 51 -6.73 -4.89 1.30
CA TYR A 51 -5.37 -5.26 1.66
C TYR A 51 -4.51 -5.29 0.39
N LEU A 52 -3.47 -4.45 0.38
CA LEU A 52 -2.51 -4.32 -0.72
C LEU A 52 -1.10 -4.70 -0.25
N GLY A 53 -0.28 -5.22 -1.16
CA GLY A 53 1.11 -5.54 -0.88
C GLY A 53 1.94 -4.27 -0.67
N VAL A 54 2.94 -4.34 0.21
CA VAL A 54 3.83 -3.22 0.50
C VAL A 54 5.00 -3.19 -0.48
N ALA A 55 5.12 -2.07 -1.20
CA ALA A 55 6.20 -1.82 -2.15
C ALA A 55 7.40 -1.09 -1.55
N GLY A 56 7.42 -0.87 -0.25
CA GLY A 56 8.36 0.07 0.36
C GLY A 56 8.08 1.46 -0.17
N PHE A 57 9.10 2.29 -0.39
CA PHE A 57 8.88 3.70 -0.75
C PHE A 57 8.02 3.85 -2.03
N SER A 58 8.52 3.34 -3.16
CA SER A 58 7.83 3.33 -4.46
C SER A 58 8.04 2.03 -5.25
N GLY A 59 8.45 0.94 -4.60
CA GLY A 59 8.82 -0.30 -5.28
C GLY A 59 10.16 -0.19 -6.00
N TYR A 60 10.30 -0.99 -7.06
CA TYR A 60 11.46 -0.99 -7.95
C TYR A 60 11.08 -0.27 -9.26
N ILE A 61 11.68 0.90 -9.50
CA ILE A 61 11.38 1.79 -10.62
C ILE A 61 12.63 2.16 -11.43
N ASP A 62 13.71 1.38 -11.30
CA ASP A 62 15.01 1.59 -11.96
C ASP A 62 15.66 2.93 -11.58
N GLN A 63 15.49 3.35 -10.32
CA GLN A 63 16.11 4.54 -9.75
C GLN A 63 16.73 4.22 -8.39
N PRO A 64 18.07 4.26 -8.25
CA PRO A 64 18.76 3.79 -7.04
C PRO A 64 18.26 4.39 -5.73
N SER A 65 17.88 5.67 -5.71
CA SER A 65 17.37 6.33 -4.50
C SER A 65 16.02 5.83 -4.03
N TYR A 66 15.16 5.36 -4.95
CA TYR A 66 13.86 4.78 -4.64
C TYR A 66 13.99 3.28 -4.38
N ASP A 67 14.74 2.59 -5.24
CA ASP A 67 14.93 1.14 -5.19
C ASP A 67 15.68 0.68 -3.94
N PHE A 68 16.43 1.59 -3.30
CA PHE A 68 17.06 1.38 -2.01
C PHE A 68 16.02 1.02 -0.94
N PHE A 69 14.85 1.67 -0.96
CA PHE A 69 13.74 1.44 -0.03
C PHE A 69 12.66 0.53 -0.60
N ARG A 70 12.99 -0.37 -1.54
CA ARG A 70 12.00 -1.29 -2.11
C ARG A 70 11.51 -2.28 -1.04
N GLY A 71 10.21 -2.52 -1.05
CA GLY A 71 9.57 -3.53 -0.20
C GLY A 71 9.52 -4.90 -0.84
N VAL A 72 8.82 -5.82 -0.17
CA VAL A 72 8.72 -7.22 -0.59
C VAL A 72 7.97 -7.37 -1.92
N PHE A 73 6.91 -6.59 -2.14
CA PHE A 73 6.11 -6.65 -3.35
C PHE A 73 6.36 -5.46 -4.25
N TYR A 74 6.73 -5.70 -5.49
CA TYR A 74 6.83 -4.66 -6.51
C TYR A 74 6.53 -5.26 -7.89
N ASN A 75 6.50 -4.39 -8.91
CA ASN A 75 6.25 -4.80 -10.28
C ASN A 75 7.25 -5.89 -10.72
N ARG A 76 6.73 -7.07 -11.07
CA ARG A 76 7.53 -8.26 -11.41
C ARG A 76 8.52 -8.68 -10.31
N SER A 77 8.15 -8.52 -9.05
CA SER A 77 8.92 -9.00 -7.90
C SER A 77 9.26 -10.49 -8.00
N GLN A 78 10.50 -10.82 -7.65
CA GLN A 78 11.03 -12.18 -7.52
C GLN A 78 11.72 -12.32 -6.16
N THR A 79 11.08 -11.76 -5.13
CA THR A 79 11.63 -11.68 -3.77
C THR A 79 11.56 -13.04 -3.10
N ASP A 80 12.70 -13.58 -2.70
CA ASP A 80 12.78 -14.73 -1.81
C ASP A 80 12.76 -14.28 -0.35
N PHE A 81 12.35 -15.17 0.57
CA PHE A 81 12.35 -14.86 2.01
C PHE A 81 13.73 -14.43 2.53
N ARG A 82 14.82 -14.94 1.93
CA ARG A 82 16.20 -14.59 2.28
C ARG A 82 16.57 -13.13 1.95
N ASP A 83 15.82 -12.50 1.04
CA ASP A 83 16.07 -11.13 0.61
C ASP A 83 15.53 -10.11 1.60
N ILE A 84 14.71 -10.56 2.58
CA ILE A 84 14.21 -9.75 3.70
C ILE A 84 15.30 -9.65 4.77
N ALA A 85 16.34 -8.89 4.45
CA ALA A 85 17.55 -8.77 5.26
C ALA A 85 17.35 -7.99 6.57
N ASP A 86 16.36 -7.10 6.63
CA ASP A 86 16.11 -6.27 7.82
C ASP A 86 15.29 -7.00 8.89
N GLY A 87 14.83 -8.22 8.59
CA GLY A 87 14.12 -9.11 9.51
C GLY A 87 12.63 -9.19 9.21
N SER A 88 12.08 -10.40 9.17
CA SER A 88 10.66 -10.61 8.80
C SER A 88 9.65 -9.99 9.77
N SER A 89 10.03 -9.79 11.04
CA SER A 89 9.22 -9.11 12.04
C SER A 89 9.30 -7.57 11.98
N HIS A 90 10.18 -7.04 11.13
CA HIS A 90 10.49 -5.61 10.99
C HIS A 90 10.19 -5.07 9.59
N THR A 91 9.71 -5.93 8.70
CA THR A 91 9.33 -5.57 7.32
C THR A 91 7.82 -5.75 7.14
N LEU A 92 7.15 -4.72 6.66
CA LEU A 92 5.73 -4.74 6.31
C LEU A 92 5.52 -5.55 5.03
N LEU A 93 4.46 -6.36 5.02
CA LEU A 93 4.11 -7.25 3.92
C LEU A 93 2.82 -6.81 3.23
N PHE A 94 1.74 -6.66 4.00
CA PHE A 94 0.44 -6.16 3.51
C PHE A 94 -0.05 -5.04 4.41
N GLY A 95 -0.73 -4.06 3.83
CA GLY A 95 -1.35 -2.96 4.58
C GLY A 95 -2.79 -2.73 4.14
N GLU A 96 -3.58 -2.18 5.05
CA GLU A 96 -4.94 -1.75 4.77
C GLU A 96 -4.96 -0.47 3.90
N ALA A 97 -5.83 -0.41 2.89
CA ALA A 97 -6.02 0.72 1.99
C ALA A 97 -7.47 0.80 1.48
N MET A 98 -8.05 1.99 1.49
CA MET A 98 -9.49 2.18 1.21
C MET A 98 -9.81 2.53 -0.25
N GLY A 99 -8.89 3.14 -1.01
CA GLY A 99 -9.11 3.42 -2.45
C GLY A 99 -9.52 4.84 -2.82
N GLY A 100 -9.71 5.74 -1.85
CA GLY A 100 -10.07 7.13 -2.12
C GLY A 100 -9.81 8.06 -0.93
N SER A 101 -10.26 9.32 -1.08
CA SER A 101 -10.07 10.34 -0.04
C SER A 101 -10.93 10.05 1.19
N LEU A 102 -10.32 9.89 2.36
CA LEU A 102 -11.09 9.81 3.62
C LEU A 102 -11.81 11.13 3.95
N SER A 103 -11.54 12.23 3.23
CA SER A 103 -12.29 13.50 3.34
C SER A 103 -13.68 13.45 2.70
N ASP A 104 -13.93 12.49 1.81
CA ASP A 104 -15.26 12.26 1.26
C ASP A 104 -16.01 11.37 2.25
N ALA A 105 -17.26 11.74 2.58
CA ALA A 105 -18.01 11.35 3.79
C ALA A 105 -18.17 9.84 4.11
N GLU A 106 -17.57 8.92 3.36
CA GLU A 106 -17.61 7.46 3.55
C GLU A 106 -16.28 6.78 3.17
N GLY A 107 -15.13 7.42 3.39
CA GLY A 107 -13.83 6.76 3.22
C GLY A 107 -13.40 6.56 1.78
N GLY A 108 -13.70 7.54 0.93
CA GLY A 108 -13.26 7.60 -0.45
C GLY A 108 -14.26 7.01 -1.43
N SER A 109 -14.43 7.69 -2.56
CA SER A 109 -15.27 7.27 -3.69
C SER A 109 -14.72 6.07 -4.48
N GLY A 110 -13.59 5.49 -4.08
CA GLY A 110 -12.91 4.43 -4.83
C GLY A 110 -12.66 3.19 -3.99
N SER A 111 -12.55 2.04 -4.65
CA SER A 111 -12.17 0.76 -4.05
C SER A 111 -11.07 0.09 -4.88
N TYR A 112 -10.45 -0.97 -4.37
CA TYR A 112 -9.49 -1.77 -5.13
C TYR A 112 -10.09 -3.11 -5.52
N ALA A 113 -9.94 -3.48 -6.79
CA ALA A 113 -10.15 -4.86 -7.21
C ALA A 113 -9.05 -5.74 -6.60
N TRP A 114 -9.44 -6.90 -6.06
CA TRP A 114 -8.50 -7.85 -5.43
C TRP A 114 -7.42 -8.34 -6.41
N ILE A 115 -7.77 -8.39 -7.69
CA ILE A 115 -6.87 -8.71 -8.78
C ILE A 115 -6.39 -7.43 -9.44
N GLY A 116 -5.07 -7.30 -9.60
CA GLY A 116 -4.43 -6.24 -10.38
C GLY A 116 -4.01 -4.99 -9.59
N SER A 117 -4.67 -4.65 -8.47
CA SER A 117 -4.29 -3.50 -7.60
C SER A 117 -3.04 -3.74 -6.74
N GLY A 118 -2.10 -4.56 -7.21
CA GLY A 118 -1.22 -5.41 -6.39
C GLY A 118 -0.44 -4.77 -5.24
N THR A 119 0.00 -3.51 -5.34
CA THR A 119 0.87 -2.91 -4.33
C THR A 119 0.62 -1.43 -4.08
N MET A 120 0.97 -0.99 -2.87
CA MET A 120 0.96 0.40 -2.43
C MET A 120 2.31 0.76 -1.77
N GLY A 121 2.70 2.02 -1.89
CA GLY A 121 3.98 2.54 -1.40
C GLY A 121 3.84 3.24 -0.05
N THR A 122 4.93 3.27 0.71
CA THR A 122 5.06 3.99 1.98
C THR A 122 5.56 5.42 1.79
N GLY A 123 6.02 5.79 0.59
CA GLY A 123 6.65 7.08 0.30
C GLY A 123 5.78 8.31 0.63
N TYR A 124 4.46 8.17 0.50
CA TYR A 124 3.49 9.24 0.80
C TYR A 124 3.09 9.31 2.29
N GLY A 125 3.61 8.45 3.15
CA GLY A 125 3.27 8.42 4.57
C GLY A 125 1.83 8.00 4.84
N LEU A 126 1.42 8.19 6.10
CA LEU A 126 0.08 7.93 6.60
C LEU A 126 -0.52 9.25 7.10
N ASP A 127 -1.83 9.39 7.01
CA ASP A 127 -2.55 10.58 7.46
C ASP A 127 -4.02 10.21 7.76
N GLU A 128 -4.70 11.06 8.52
CA GLU A 128 -6.15 10.99 8.77
C GLU A 128 -6.93 11.20 7.46
N ILE A 129 -6.43 12.09 6.59
CA ILE A 129 -6.97 12.31 5.25
C ILE A 129 -6.02 11.68 4.23
N SER A 130 -6.26 10.42 3.89
CA SER A 130 -5.45 9.69 2.89
C SER A 130 -5.98 9.88 1.48
N GLY A 131 -5.12 9.91 0.46
CA GLY A 131 -5.51 9.73 -0.93
C GLY A 131 -5.60 8.26 -1.36
N TRP A 132 -6.00 8.03 -2.62
CA TRP A 132 -6.00 6.67 -3.23
C TRP A 132 -4.60 6.06 -3.39
N TYR A 133 -3.55 6.85 -3.17
CA TYR A 133 -2.14 6.49 -3.31
C TYR A 133 -1.46 6.24 -1.95
N GLN A 134 -2.25 6.04 -0.90
CA GLN A 134 -1.78 5.78 0.46
C GLN A 134 -2.48 4.56 1.06
N PHE A 135 -1.82 3.95 2.05
CA PHE A 135 -2.49 3.06 2.98
C PHE A 135 -3.45 3.86 3.87
N SER A 136 -4.57 3.25 4.24
CA SER A 136 -5.62 3.89 5.02
C SER A 136 -6.59 2.90 5.64
N SER A 137 -7.28 3.32 6.69
CA SER A 137 -8.24 2.51 7.43
C SER A 137 -9.38 3.37 7.97
N HIS A 138 -10.54 2.74 8.17
CA HIS A 138 -11.65 3.34 8.93
C HIS A 138 -11.47 3.25 10.44
N HIS A 139 -10.45 2.55 10.92
CA HIS A 139 -10.10 2.52 12.34
C HIS A 139 -9.46 3.85 12.75
N PRO A 140 -10.03 4.60 13.71
CA PRO A 140 -9.51 5.91 14.07
C PRO A 140 -8.06 5.85 14.55
N GLY A 141 -7.19 6.66 13.94
CA GLY A 141 -5.80 6.85 14.34
C GLY A 141 -4.85 5.69 14.03
N ILE A 142 -5.32 4.58 13.46
CA ILE A 142 -4.50 3.40 13.20
C ILE A 142 -4.78 2.77 11.84
N ILE A 143 -3.80 2.06 11.30
CA ILE A 143 -3.93 1.22 10.12
C ILE A 143 -3.37 -0.16 10.45
N GLN A 144 -4.07 -1.20 10.01
CA GLN A 144 -3.64 -2.57 10.22
C GLN A 144 -2.64 -2.99 9.14
N PHE A 145 -1.49 -3.51 9.58
CA PHE A 145 -0.47 -4.08 8.71
C PHE A 145 -0.12 -5.51 9.12
N CYS A 146 0.07 -6.37 8.12
CA CYS A 146 0.68 -7.68 8.27
C CYS A 146 2.19 -7.56 8.03
N MET A 147 3.00 -8.06 8.94
CA MET A 147 4.45 -8.14 8.82
C MET A 147 4.85 -9.37 7.97
N ALA A 148 6.09 -9.41 7.49
CA ALA A 148 6.59 -10.53 6.68
C ALA A 148 6.67 -11.87 7.44
N ASP A 149 6.65 -11.85 8.77
CA ASP A 149 6.53 -13.04 9.62
C ASP A 149 5.08 -13.51 9.85
N GLY A 150 4.09 -12.79 9.32
CA GLY A 150 2.66 -13.07 9.45
C GLY A 150 2.00 -12.49 10.71
N SER A 151 2.74 -11.79 11.58
CA SER A 151 2.15 -11.05 12.68
C SER A 151 1.41 -9.80 12.18
N VAL A 152 0.41 -9.34 12.93
CA VAL A 152 -0.35 -8.12 12.61
C VAL A 152 -0.02 -7.03 13.62
N ARG A 153 0.21 -5.82 13.12
CA ARG A 153 0.52 -4.62 13.91
C ARG A 153 -0.45 -3.50 13.57
N GLN A 154 -0.88 -2.79 14.60
CA GLN A 154 -1.60 -1.54 14.48
C GLN A 154 -0.57 -0.41 14.41
N ILE A 155 -0.46 0.24 13.26
CA ILE A 155 0.47 1.36 13.07
C ILE A 155 -0.31 2.66 13.18
N SER A 156 0.15 3.56 14.03
CA SER A 156 -0.43 4.91 14.16
C SER A 156 -0.27 5.69 12.86
N ILE A 157 -1.30 6.45 12.49
CA ILE A 157 -1.18 7.42 11.38
C ILE A 157 -0.18 8.54 11.69
N ASP A 158 0.12 8.77 12.99
CA ASP A 158 1.13 9.73 13.45
C ASP A 158 2.56 9.16 13.49
N ILE A 159 2.78 7.96 12.92
CA ILE A 159 4.12 7.36 12.85
C ILE A 159 5.10 8.32 12.17
N GLU A 160 6.31 8.40 12.69
CA GLU A 160 7.37 9.18 12.06
C GLU A 160 7.66 8.63 10.66
N ILE A 161 7.72 9.52 9.66
CA ILE A 161 7.69 9.13 8.25
C ILE A 161 8.87 8.25 7.84
N ASN A 162 10.08 8.51 8.36
CA ASN A 162 11.25 7.69 8.05
C ASN A 162 11.11 6.29 8.66
N THR A 163 10.57 6.18 9.88
CA THR A 163 10.27 4.91 10.52
C THR A 163 9.31 4.09 9.67
N PHE A 164 8.28 4.72 9.10
CA PHE A 164 7.36 4.05 8.19
C PHE A 164 8.03 3.64 6.86
N HIS A 165 8.94 4.45 6.33
CA HIS A 165 9.73 4.09 5.14
C HIS A 165 10.64 2.89 5.40
N TYR A 166 11.34 2.86 6.53
CA TYR A 166 12.21 1.76 6.94
C TYR A 166 11.41 0.46 7.15
N LEU A 167 10.26 0.54 7.83
CA LEU A 167 9.36 -0.61 7.96
C LEU A 167 8.85 -1.12 6.60
N GLY A 168 8.72 -0.24 5.60
CA GLY A 168 8.30 -0.63 4.25
C GLY A 168 9.41 -1.29 3.42
N ALA A 169 10.67 -1.01 3.73
CA ALA A 169 11.83 -1.57 3.02
C ALA A 169 12.17 -2.97 3.54
N MET A 170 12.67 -3.83 2.65
CA MET A 170 13.04 -5.21 3.03
C MET A 170 14.54 -5.39 3.29
N ALA A 171 15.39 -4.50 2.78
CA ALA A 171 16.84 -4.64 2.80
C ALA A 171 17.60 -3.30 2.70
N ASP A 172 17.16 -2.28 3.44
CA ASP A 172 17.83 -0.98 3.54
C ASP A 172 18.85 -0.90 4.69
N GLY A 173 18.91 -1.94 5.53
CA GLY A 173 19.78 -2.04 6.69
C GLY A 173 19.29 -1.32 7.94
N GLN A 174 18.08 -0.74 7.91
CA GLN A 174 17.47 -0.01 9.02
C GLN A 174 16.44 -0.88 9.74
N THR A 175 16.88 -1.67 10.71
CA THR A 175 15.97 -2.47 11.54
C THR A 175 15.28 -1.60 12.60
N VAL A 176 14.06 -1.14 12.30
CA VAL A 176 13.19 -0.42 13.25
C VAL A 176 12.02 -1.28 13.70
N GLN A 177 11.61 -1.14 14.97
CA GLN A 177 10.46 -1.85 15.51
C GLN A 177 9.17 -1.15 15.12
N ALA A 178 8.19 -1.93 14.65
CA ALA A 178 6.83 -1.42 14.56
C ALA A 178 6.34 -1.11 16.00
N PRO A 179 5.76 0.08 16.23
CA PRO A 179 5.30 0.51 17.56
C PRO A 179 4.18 -0.36 18.14
#